data_AF-A0A2W5S5K5-F1
#
_entry.id   AF-A0A2W5S5K5-F1
#
_cell.length_a   1.000
_cell.length_b   1.000
_cell.length_c   1.000
_cell.angle_alpha   90.00
_cell.angle_beta   90.00
_cell.angle_gamma   90.00
#
_symmetry.space_group_name_H-M   'P 1'
#
loop_
_entity.id
_entity.type
_entity.pdbx_description
1 polymer ?
#
loop_
_entity_poly.entity_id
_entity_poly.type
_entity_poly.pdbx_seq_one_letter_code
_entity_poly.pdbx_strand_id
1 'polypeptide(L)'
;MCGLVGVAGGITYNLEKVFKNLLQLDTIRGPHSTGVAMVRTNGDNKTVKKLGTPWEGLFDSKDFEEYLKVCSFNVLLGHNRWATKGKINAKNAHPFDFDTLVGAHNGTLRSVRDLDNHEKFEVDSENIYHHMERNGVADTIKLLDGAFALTWYNKEESTINFIRNNERPLYYCLTEDRKAIIWASEDWMIEVACGMAGQKFGEIFSLPIGVHFTFDIPLGSPYQYKPLEKCRTRKLELRQNFQKAVVASTTSTATNNVFKSSESSVGKSVPAAGFMEYQRFVGKSCDFHVDRVATNNYNQKYLQCWACDNDLVSIRCYAGEGSELWMKMINSANFFRAHVKSFSTSEKGYLTIDLRTVEELAEKEEEEPTEQADDTPPEMYVVYGGEVVSRVVYEQRTEKCCSWCSSPVDETDANDLVWLDKHTFVCGSCKEFSEVKQYLKLA
;
A
#
# COMPACT_ATOMS: atom_id res chain seq x y z
N MET A 1 15.68 11.95 14.12
CA MET A 1 14.28 11.85 13.63
C MET A 1 13.93 10.38 13.73
N CYS A 2 12.87 9.95 14.43
CA CYS A 2 12.56 8.53 14.62
C CYS A 2 12.44 7.75 13.30
N GLY A 3 12.31 6.43 13.37
CA GLY A 3 11.83 5.67 12.24
C GLY A 3 10.89 4.52 12.56
N LEU A 4 10.22 4.10 11.48
CA LEU A 4 9.23 3.04 11.45
C LEU A 4 9.81 1.96 10.56
N VAL A 5 9.80 0.72 11.05
CA VAL A 5 10.24 -0.44 10.29
C VAL A 5 9.32 -1.60 10.57
N GLY A 6 9.19 -2.52 9.61
CA GLY A 6 8.48 -3.75 9.89
C GLY A 6 8.32 -4.67 8.71
N VAL A 7 7.78 -5.84 9.02
CA VAL A 7 7.38 -6.87 8.07
C VAL A 7 6.03 -7.44 8.49
N ALA A 8 5.15 -7.71 7.53
CA ALA A 8 3.87 -8.36 7.77
C ALA A 8 3.52 -9.34 6.66
N GLY A 9 2.84 -10.43 7.00
CA GLY A 9 2.40 -11.48 6.10
C GLY A 9 2.98 -12.85 6.43
N GLY A 10 3.40 -13.59 5.39
CA GLY A 10 4.08 -14.88 5.51
C GLY A 10 5.53 -14.73 5.98
N ILE A 11 5.74 -14.36 7.25
CA ILE A 11 7.08 -14.09 7.78
C ILE A 11 7.87 -15.39 7.90
N THR A 12 8.85 -15.54 7.01
CA THR A 12 9.84 -16.62 7.04
C THR A 12 11.06 -16.23 7.87
N TYR A 13 11.96 -17.18 8.12
CA TYR A 13 13.23 -16.94 8.80
C TYR A 13 14.08 -15.82 8.17
N ASN A 14 14.07 -15.69 6.84
CA ASN A 14 14.79 -14.60 6.17
C ASN A 14 14.11 -13.24 6.42
N LEU A 15 12.78 -13.19 6.45
CA LEU A 15 12.05 -11.96 6.79
C LEU A 15 12.22 -11.55 8.25
N GLU A 16 12.37 -12.50 9.18
CA GLU A 16 12.76 -12.18 10.56
C GLU A 16 14.16 -11.56 10.62
N LYS A 17 15.11 -12.03 9.81
CA LYS A 17 16.43 -11.40 9.68
C LYS A 17 16.33 -10.01 9.07
N VAL A 18 15.53 -9.82 8.02
CA VAL A 18 15.24 -8.50 7.44
C VAL A 18 14.74 -7.56 8.53
N PHE A 19 13.76 -7.99 9.33
CA PHE A 19 13.23 -7.20 10.42
C PHE A 19 14.30 -6.79 11.44
N LYS A 20 15.14 -7.73 11.89
CA LYS A 20 16.24 -7.44 12.82
C LYS A 20 17.26 -6.46 12.22
N ASN A 21 17.60 -6.62 10.94
CA ASN A 21 18.50 -5.71 10.22
C ASN A 21 17.87 -4.32 10.10
N LEU A 22 16.60 -4.22 9.70
CA LEU A 22 15.87 -2.95 9.64
C LEU A 22 15.88 -2.23 10.99
N LEU A 23 15.61 -2.95 12.09
CA LEU A 23 15.60 -2.38 13.43
C LEU A 23 17.00 -1.88 13.86
N GLN A 24 18.07 -2.55 13.43
CA GLN A 24 19.44 -2.08 13.65
C GLN A 24 19.75 -0.83 12.83
N LEU A 25 19.42 -0.82 11.54
CA LEU A 25 19.63 0.33 10.65
C LEU A 25 18.86 1.55 11.14
N ASP A 26 17.65 1.36 11.68
CA ASP A 26 16.80 2.43 12.20
C ASP A 26 17.39 3.12 13.44
N THR A 27 18.44 2.59 14.07
CA THR A 27 19.08 3.23 15.23
C THR A 27 19.73 4.56 14.90
N ILE A 28 20.22 4.73 13.66
CA ILE A 28 20.83 6.00 13.22
C ILE A 28 19.80 7.15 13.25
N ARG A 29 18.52 6.81 13.23
CA ARG A 29 17.38 7.72 13.26
C ARG A 29 16.97 8.06 14.71
N GLY A 30 17.05 7.10 15.63
CA GLY A 30 16.60 7.26 17.02
C GLY A 30 17.22 6.31 18.05
N PRO A 31 18.33 6.67 18.72
CA PRO A 31 19.04 5.75 19.62
C PRO A 31 18.48 5.72 21.06
N HIS A 32 17.49 6.54 21.43
CA HIS A 32 17.11 6.72 22.84
C HIS A 32 16.30 5.54 23.40
N SER A 33 15.43 4.95 22.60
CA SER A 33 14.67 3.77 22.99
C SER A 33 14.17 3.00 21.79
N THR A 34 14.11 1.68 21.92
CA THR A 34 13.69 0.75 20.87
C THR A 34 12.48 -0.03 21.36
N GLY A 35 11.51 -0.28 20.49
CA GLY A 35 10.49 -1.26 20.80
C GLY A 35 9.97 -1.98 19.58
N VAL A 36 9.33 -3.12 19.85
CA VAL A 36 8.78 -4.03 18.85
C VAL A 36 7.42 -4.53 19.31
N ALA A 37 6.46 -4.56 18.39
CA ALA A 37 5.23 -5.31 18.50
C ALA A 37 5.34 -6.58 17.63
N MET A 38 4.97 -7.72 18.21
CA MET A 38 5.01 -9.02 17.55
C MET A 38 3.62 -9.63 17.61
N VAL A 39 3.02 -9.92 16.45
CA VAL A 39 1.71 -10.59 16.33
C VAL A 39 1.95 -12.00 15.81
N ARG A 40 1.51 -12.99 16.57
CA ARG A 40 1.67 -14.41 16.27
C ARG A 40 0.64 -14.89 15.26
N THR A 41 0.87 -16.08 14.73
CA THR A 41 -0.06 -16.73 13.78
C THR A 41 -1.40 -17.14 14.36
N ASN A 42 -1.56 -17.09 15.68
CA ASN A 42 -2.83 -17.32 16.37
C ASN A 42 -3.54 -16.01 16.77
N GLY A 43 -2.98 -14.84 16.42
CA GLY A 43 -3.52 -13.53 16.77
C GLY A 43 -3.00 -12.92 18.07
N ASP A 44 -2.35 -13.70 18.94
CA ASP A 44 -1.76 -13.16 20.16
C ASP A 44 -0.69 -12.12 19.83
N ASN A 45 -0.73 -10.98 20.50
CA ASN A 45 0.27 -9.93 20.35
C ASN A 45 1.08 -9.69 21.63
N LYS A 46 2.35 -9.30 21.48
CA LYS A 46 3.19 -8.82 22.59
C LYS A 46 4.01 -7.62 22.15
N THR A 47 4.05 -6.60 23.00
CA THR A 47 4.99 -5.48 22.85
C THR A 47 6.17 -5.61 23.80
N VAL A 48 7.38 -5.40 23.27
CA VAL A 48 8.63 -5.39 24.04
C VAL A 48 9.34 -4.08 23.79
N LYS A 49 9.64 -3.35 24.87
CA LYS A 49 10.21 -2.00 24.82
C LYS A 49 11.44 -1.91 25.73
N LYS A 50 12.52 -1.31 25.24
CA LYS A 50 13.76 -1.11 25.98
C LYS A 50 14.35 0.27 25.73
N LEU A 51 15.12 0.74 26.70
CA LEU A 51 15.95 1.93 26.56
C LEU A 51 17.18 1.58 25.72
N GLY A 52 17.67 2.56 24.96
CA GLY A 52 18.79 2.38 24.06
C GLY A 52 18.42 1.69 22.74
N THR A 53 19.46 1.17 22.11
CA THR A 53 19.43 0.50 20.81
C THR A 53 19.00 -0.98 20.92
N PRO A 54 18.68 -1.66 19.80
CA PRO A 54 18.25 -3.05 19.82
C PRO A 54 19.27 -4.00 20.46
N TRP A 55 20.57 -3.78 20.26
CA TRP A 55 21.64 -4.64 20.78
C TRP A 55 22.03 -4.33 22.24
N GLU A 56 21.64 -3.17 22.79
CA GLU A 56 21.94 -2.82 24.19
C GLU A 56 20.97 -3.47 25.18
N GLY A 57 19.93 -4.14 24.70
CA GLY A 57 19.07 -4.93 25.60
C GLY A 57 17.73 -5.38 25.05
N LEU A 58 17.35 -5.06 23.81
CA LEU A 58 16.14 -5.64 23.23
C LEU A 58 16.39 -7.08 22.78
N PHE A 59 17.40 -7.30 21.95
CA PHE A 59 17.70 -8.62 21.38
C PHE A 59 18.12 -9.64 22.44
N ASP A 60 18.83 -9.20 23.48
CA ASP A 60 19.27 -10.07 24.59
C ASP A 60 18.21 -10.19 25.70
N SER A 61 17.05 -9.54 25.56
CA SER A 61 15.99 -9.69 26.56
C SER A 61 15.34 -11.06 26.44
N LYS A 62 15.19 -11.74 27.59
CA LYS A 62 14.45 -13.02 27.68
C LYS A 62 13.07 -12.91 27.04
N ASP A 63 12.39 -11.80 27.28
CA ASP A 63 11.07 -11.52 26.71
C ASP A 63 11.03 -11.51 25.19
N PHE A 64 12.09 -11.08 24.53
CA PHE A 64 12.20 -11.05 23.08
C PHE A 64 12.68 -12.39 22.54
N GLU A 65 13.73 -12.96 23.13
CA GLU A 65 14.25 -14.25 22.68
C GLU A 65 13.26 -15.41 22.86
N GLU A 66 12.62 -15.52 24.03
CA GLU A 66 11.67 -16.60 24.31
C GLU A 66 10.45 -16.47 23.40
N TYR A 67 10.01 -15.25 23.13
CA TYR A 67 8.85 -15.03 22.26
C TYR A 67 9.17 -15.39 20.81
N LEU A 68 10.36 -15.01 20.30
CA LEU A 68 10.81 -15.38 18.95
C LEU A 68 11.10 -16.88 18.77
N LYS A 69 11.71 -17.54 19.76
CA LYS A 69 12.14 -18.94 19.62
C LYS A 69 10.98 -19.94 19.51
N VAL A 70 9.83 -19.62 20.09
CA VAL A 70 8.73 -20.57 20.27
C VAL A 70 7.63 -20.39 19.22
N CYS A 71 7.63 -19.28 18.49
CA CYS A 71 6.46 -18.86 17.73
C CYS A 71 6.81 -18.36 16.33
N SER A 72 5.83 -18.53 15.43
CA SER A 72 5.81 -17.85 14.14
C SER A 72 4.96 -16.59 14.25
N PHE A 73 5.26 -15.61 13.40
CA PHE A 73 4.63 -14.31 13.40
C PHE A 73 3.97 -14.02 12.06
N ASN A 74 2.91 -13.22 12.08
CA ASN A 74 2.38 -12.58 10.88
C ASN A 74 2.66 -11.08 10.85
N VAL A 75 2.99 -10.44 11.98
CA VAL A 75 3.41 -9.03 12.01
C VAL A 75 4.57 -8.83 12.97
N LEU A 76 5.60 -8.14 12.48
CA LEU A 76 6.70 -7.59 13.28
C LEU A 76 6.79 -6.11 12.97
N LEU A 77 6.45 -5.26 13.94
CA LEU A 77 6.43 -3.80 13.81
C LEU A 77 7.42 -3.21 14.80
N GLY A 78 8.39 -2.45 14.30
CA GLY A 78 9.49 -1.90 15.07
C GLY A 78 9.58 -0.38 14.97
N HIS A 79 10.18 0.23 16.00
CA HIS A 79 10.42 1.67 16.01
C HIS A 79 11.60 2.03 16.90
N ASN A 80 12.48 2.89 16.38
CA ASN A 80 13.58 3.48 17.13
C ASN A 80 13.30 4.96 17.39
N ARG A 81 13.18 5.32 18.67
CA ARG A 81 12.69 6.62 19.13
C ARG A 81 13.84 7.61 19.31
N TRP A 82 13.69 8.76 18.68
CA TRP A 82 14.35 10.00 19.06
C TRP A 82 13.37 10.85 19.87
N ALA A 83 13.53 10.87 21.19
CA ALA A 83 12.58 11.58 22.07
C ALA A 83 12.53 13.10 21.78
N THR A 84 11.35 13.59 21.37
CA THR A 84 11.04 15.02 21.15
C THR A 84 10.03 15.56 22.17
N LYS A 85 9.06 14.73 22.56
CA LYS A 85 8.04 14.96 23.60
C LYS A 85 8.11 13.83 24.63
N GLY A 86 7.89 14.13 25.90
CA GLY A 86 7.91 13.16 27.00
C GLY A 86 9.32 12.68 27.39
N LYS A 87 9.43 12.07 28.56
CA LYS A 87 10.72 11.59 29.09
C LYS A 87 11.26 10.39 28.27
N ILE A 88 12.58 10.19 28.33
CA ILE A 88 13.24 8.98 27.81
C ILE A 88 13.03 7.87 28.84
N ASN A 89 12.05 7.00 28.60
CA ASN A 89 11.75 5.82 29.41
C ASN A 89 11.12 4.75 28.51
N ALA A 90 11.07 3.50 28.98
CA ALA A 90 10.51 2.40 28.20
C ALA A 90 9.00 2.53 27.98
N LYS A 91 8.26 3.18 28.89
CA LYS A 91 6.81 3.42 28.77
C LYS A 91 6.48 4.26 27.52
N ASN A 92 7.28 5.31 27.29
CA ASN A 92 7.14 6.26 26.20
C ASN A 92 7.77 5.76 24.89
N ALA A 93 8.34 4.56 24.86
CA ALA A 93 8.81 3.95 23.64
C ALA A 93 7.64 3.35 22.86
N HIS A 94 7.71 3.43 21.53
CA HIS A 94 6.76 2.80 20.61
C HIS A 94 7.15 1.33 20.40
N PRO A 95 6.24 0.47 19.91
CA PRO A 95 4.82 0.72 19.56
C PRO A 95 3.89 0.85 20.78
N PHE A 96 2.76 1.54 20.68
CA PHE A 96 1.72 1.58 21.72
C PHE A 96 0.66 0.51 21.47
N ASP A 97 0.26 -0.19 22.52
CA ASP A 97 -0.63 -1.34 22.51
C ASP A 97 -1.95 -0.95 23.16
N PHE A 98 -3.03 -1.01 22.39
CA PHE A 98 -4.40 -0.69 22.78
C PHE A 98 -5.29 -1.93 22.61
N ASP A 99 -6.58 -1.86 22.90
CA ASP A 99 -7.45 -3.05 22.88
C ASP A 99 -7.64 -3.56 21.45
N THR A 100 -7.89 -2.67 20.50
CA THR A 100 -8.21 -2.99 19.10
C THR A 100 -7.01 -2.86 18.16
N LEU A 101 -5.94 -2.16 18.57
CA LEU A 101 -4.82 -1.87 17.68
C LEU A 101 -3.47 -1.80 18.40
N VAL A 102 -2.39 -1.94 17.63
CA VAL A 102 -1.01 -1.68 18.09
C VAL A 102 -0.24 -0.93 17.01
N GLY A 103 0.38 0.20 17.36
CA GLY A 103 0.94 1.10 16.35
C GLY A 103 2.14 1.95 16.79
N ALA A 104 2.87 2.46 15.79
CA ALA A 104 4.01 3.35 15.97
C ALA A 104 3.88 4.62 15.13
N HIS A 105 4.45 5.73 15.63
CA HIS A 105 4.35 7.05 15.00
C HIS A 105 5.75 7.63 14.83
N ASN A 106 6.10 8.01 13.61
CA ASN A 106 7.27 8.84 13.34
C ASN A 106 6.82 10.26 13.03
N GLY A 107 7.18 11.20 13.90
CA GLY A 107 6.69 12.55 13.79
C GLY A 107 6.68 13.29 15.11
N THR A 108 6.18 14.51 15.08
CA THR A 108 5.89 15.28 16.30
C THR A 108 4.74 16.21 15.99
N LEU A 109 3.68 16.11 16.78
CA LEU A 109 2.53 16.99 16.66
C LEU A 109 2.87 18.36 17.27
N ARG A 110 2.47 19.42 16.56
CA ARG A 110 2.53 20.81 17.03
C ARG A 110 1.48 21.05 18.11
N SER A 111 0.30 20.46 17.94
CA SER A 111 -0.79 20.48 18.90
C SER A 111 -1.41 19.10 19.06
N VAL A 112 -1.74 18.77 20.32
CA VAL A 112 -2.50 17.56 20.69
C VAL A 112 -3.87 17.91 21.28
N ARG A 113 -4.21 19.21 21.36
CA ARG A 113 -5.40 19.69 22.08
C ARG A 113 -6.71 19.20 21.49
N ASP A 114 -6.71 18.94 20.20
CA ASP A 114 -7.88 18.47 19.47
C ASP A 114 -8.08 16.95 19.62
N LEU A 115 -7.13 16.25 20.26
CA LEU A 115 -7.20 14.81 20.50
C LEU A 115 -7.80 14.51 21.89
N ASP A 116 -8.52 13.39 21.96
CA ASP A 116 -9.23 12.95 23.15
C ASP A 116 -8.31 12.78 24.36
N ASN A 117 -8.69 13.35 25.51
CA ASN A 117 -7.96 13.18 26.76
C ASN A 117 -6.47 13.56 26.68
N HIS A 118 -6.09 14.53 25.84
CA HIS A 118 -4.69 14.86 25.58
C HIS A 118 -3.84 15.17 26.83
N GLU A 119 -4.44 15.57 27.93
CA GLU A 119 -3.78 15.85 29.20
C GLU A 119 -3.30 14.58 29.93
N LYS A 120 -3.84 13.40 29.58
CA LYS A 120 -3.51 12.11 30.22
C LYS A 120 -2.25 11.46 29.65
N PHE A 121 -1.75 11.95 28.51
CA PHE A 121 -0.66 11.32 27.77
C PHE A 121 0.62 12.17 27.79
N GLU A 122 1.76 11.53 28.08
CA GLU A 122 3.07 12.22 28.08
C GLU A 122 3.62 12.43 26.66
N VAL A 123 3.20 11.59 25.71
CA VAL A 123 3.68 11.59 24.34
C VAL A 123 2.49 11.69 23.38
N ASP A 124 2.69 12.47 22.32
CA ASP A 124 1.71 12.70 21.27
C ASP A 124 1.28 11.40 20.59
N SER A 125 2.23 10.50 20.35
CA SER A 125 1.97 9.20 19.71
C SER A 125 0.99 8.30 20.44
N GLU A 126 1.04 8.24 21.77
CA GLU A 126 0.10 7.43 22.55
C GLU A 126 -1.30 8.04 22.44
N ASN A 127 -1.38 9.36 22.49
CA ASN A 127 -2.63 10.09 22.33
C ASN A 127 -3.26 9.93 20.93
N ILE A 128 -2.43 9.89 19.86
CA ILE A 128 -2.91 9.63 18.48
C ILE A 128 -3.64 8.29 18.44
N TYR A 129 -3.02 7.23 18.95
CA TYR A 129 -3.59 5.89 18.89
C TYR A 129 -4.78 5.70 19.83
N HIS A 130 -4.78 6.37 20.99
CA HIS A 130 -5.94 6.42 21.89
C HIS A 130 -7.17 7.04 21.22
N HIS A 131 -6.98 8.17 20.55
CA HIS A 131 -8.08 8.84 19.85
C HIS A 131 -8.50 8.04 18.58
N MET A 132 -7.55 7.41 17.88
CA MET A 132 -7.82 6.56 16.71
C MET A 132 -8.64 5.31 17.05
N GLU A 133 -8.37 4.66 18.17
CA GLU A 133 -9.15 3.51 18.63
C GLU A 133 -10.63 3.88 18.88
N ARG A 134 -10.90 5.12 19.33
CA ARG A 134 -12.25 5.56 19.71
C ARG A 134 -13.05 6.14 18.55
N ASN A 135 -12.39 6.90 17.68
CA ASN A 135 -13.05 7.73 16.67
C ASN A 135 -12.71 7.31 15.23
N GLY A 136 -11.81 6.33 15.07
CA GLY A 136 -11.36 5.84 13.78
C GLY A 136 -10.28 6.70 13.12
N VAL A 137 -9.70 6.16 12.05
CA VAL A 137 -8.58 6.78 11.33
C VAL A 137 -8.96 8.09 10.63
N ALA A 138 -10.17 8.17 10.06
CA ALA A 138 -10.59 9.33 9.28
C ALA A 138 -10.72 10.59 10.16
N ASP A 139 -11.32 10.47 11.34
CA ASP A 139 -11.46 11.57 12.30
C ASP A 139 -10.09 12.01 12.83
N THR A 140 -9.30 11.04 13.30
CA THR A 140 -7.94 11.28 13.83
C THR A 140 -7.10 12.11 12.86
N ILE A 141 -7.03 11.70 11.59
CA ILE A 141 -6.15 12.30 10.59
C ILE A 141 -6.53 13.75 10.26
N LYS A 142 -7.82 14.09 10.30
CA LYS A 142 -8.31 15.47 10.13
C LYS A 142 -7.85 16.40 11.24
N LEU A 143 -7.60 15.85 12.45
CA LEU A 143 -7.23 16.63 13.63
C LEU A 143 -5.71 16.80 13.79
N LEU A 144 -4.90 15.91 13.19
CA LEU A 144 -3.45 15.94 13.35
C LEU A 144 -2.84 17.23 12.79
N ASP A 145 -2.25 18.05 13.68
CA ASP A 145 -1.42 19.20 13.32
C ASP A 145 0.05 18.89 13.64
N GLY A 146 0.84 18.65 12.59
CA GLY A 146 2.27 18.42 12.70
C GLY A 146 2.75 17.30 11.77
N ALA A 147 4.02 16.94 11.92
CA ALA A 147 4.63 15.92 11.10
C ALA A 147 4.21 14.53 11.57
N PHE A 148 3.75 13.65 10.66
CA PHE A 148 3.40 12.28 11.01
C PHE A 148 3.58 11.29 9.85
N ALA A 149 4.03 10.09 10.21
CA ALA A 149 3.82 8.83 9.51
C ALA A 149 3.38 7.81 10.56
N LEU A 150 2.37 7.02 10.24
CA LEU A 150 1.73 6.05 11.15
C LEU A 150 1.75 4.68 10.51
N THR A 151 2.12 3.67 11.30
CA THR A 151 1.97 2.25 10.96
C THR A 151 1.29 1.55 12.13
N TRP A 152 0.21 0.81 11.89
CA TRP A 152 -0.47 0.05 12.94
C TRP A 152 -1.10 -1.23 12.45
N TYR A 153 -1.17 -2.21 13.33
CA TYR A 153 -1.93 -3.43 13.14
C TYR A 153 -3.29 -3.29 13.85
N ASN A 154 -4.38 -3.49 13.10
CA ASN A 154 -5.72 -3.63 13.65
C ASN A 154 -5.95 -5.11 14.00
N LYS A 155 -6.19 -5.38 15.28
CA LYS A 155 -6.34 -6.73 15.85
C LYS A 155 -7.70 -7.34 15.53
N GLU A 156 -8.73 -6.52 15.37
CA GLU A 156 -10.10 -6.97 15.06
C GLU A 156 -10.21 -7.37 13.60
N GLU A 157 -9.71 -6.52 12.70
CA GLU A 157 -9.76 -6.76 11.25
C GLU A 157 -8.60 -7.63 10.75
N SER A 158 -7.58 -7.86 11.57
CA SER A 158 -6.32 -8.48 11.17
C SER A 158 -5.67 -7.78 9.96
N THR A 159 -5.55 -6.45 10.04
CA THR A 159 -5.01 -5.62 8.94
C THR A 159 -3.77 -4.85 9.37
N ILE A 160 -2.80 -4.71 8.47
CA ILE A 160 -1.70 -3.76 8.63
C ILE A 160 -2.00 -2.49 7.83
N ASN A 161 -1.82 -1.34 8.49
CA ASN A 161 -2.28 -0.06 8.01
C ASN A 161 -1.18 0.99 8.01
N PHE A 162 -1.22 1.88 7.02
CA PHE A 162 -0.23 2.93 6.81
C PHE A 162 -0.87 4.24 6.39
N ILE A 163 -0.37 5.37 6.92
CA ILE A 163 -0.67 6.69 6.39
C ILE A 163 0.44 7.68 6.76
N ARG A 164 0.69 8.66 5.89
CA ARG A 164 1.65 9.73 6.17
C ARG A 164 1.19 11.07 5.61
N ASN A 165 1.76 12.15 6.15
CA ASN A 165 1.73 13.45 5.50
C ASN A 165 3.01 13.71 4.68
N ASN A 166 3.16 14.94 4.19
CA ASN A 166 4.33 15.34 3.39
C ASN A 166 5.59 15.61 4.23
N GLU A 167 5.51 15.64 5.57
CA GLU A 167 6.64 15.98 6.45
C GLU A 167 7.46 14.76 6.88
N ARG A 168 6.94 13.54 6.72
CA ARG A 168 7.62 12.30 7.10
C ARG A 168 7.56 11.29 5.96
N PRO A 169 8.71 10.76 5.49
CA PRO A 169 8.71 9.71 4.48
C PRO A 169 8.36 8.36 5.09
N LEU A 170 7.79 7.49 4.25
CA LEU A 170 7.57 6.08 4.53
C LEU A 170 7.60 5.35 3.18
N TYR A 171 8.33 4.25 3.13
CA TYR A 171 8.52 3.42 1.96
C TYR A 171 8.09 1.99 2.26
N TYR A 172 7.64 1.27 1.23
CA TYR A 172 7.29 -0.13 1.33
C TYR A 172 7.68 -0.89 0.07
N CYS A 173 7.82 -2.21 0.19
CA CYS A 173 7.87 -3.13 -0.94
C CYS A 173 7.17 -4.44 -0.57
N LEU A 174 6.77 -5.20 -1.59
CA LEU A 174 6.34 -6.58 -1.42
C LEU A 174 7.51 -7.52 -1.68
N THR A 175 7.51 -8.70 -1.06
CA THR A 175 8.38 -9.79 -1.48
C THR A 175 8.08 -10.20 -2.92
N GLU A 176 9.04 -10.83 -3.64
CA GLU A 176 8.80 -11.26 -5.03
C GLU A 176 7.59 -12.20 -5.17
N ASP A 177 7.38 -13.08 -4.19
CA ASP A 177 6.22 -13.97 -4.12
C ASP A 177 4.94 -13.28 -3.60
N ARG A 178 5.05 -11.99 -3.28
CA ARG A 178 4.02 -11.11 -2.72
C ARG A 178 3.39 -11.62 -1.42
N LYS A 179 4.01 -12.56 -0.71
CA LYS A 179 3.46 -13.12 0.55
C LYS A 179 3.68 -12.23 1.76
N ALA A 180 4.57 -11.25 1.67
CA ALA A 180 4.83 -10.32 2.74
C ALA A 180 5.07 -8.90 2.22
N ILE A 181 4.73 -7.93 3.07
CA ILE A 181 5.08 -6.52 2.92
C ILE A 181 6.21 -6.17 3.88
N ILE A 182 7.14 -5.36 3.40
CA ILE A 182 8.28 -4.82 4.14
C ILE A 182 8.17 -3.30 4.06
N TRP A 183 8.36 -2.59 5.18
CA TRP A 183 8.35 -1.13 5.19
C TRP A 183 9.47 -0.55 6.04
N ALA A 184 9.89 0.66 5.68
CA ALA A 184 10.86 1.44 6.42
C ALA A 184 10.68 2.94 6.18
N SER A 185 11.18 3.78 7.09
CA SER A 185 11.19 5.24 6.90
C SER A 185 12.00 5.71 5.70
N GLU A 186 13.01 4.94 5.27
CA GLU A 186 13.87 5.24 4.11
C GLU A 186 14.00 4.00 3.23
N ASP A 187 14.04 4.21 1.92
CA ASP A 187 14.13 3.18 0.89
C ASP A 187 15.40 2.32 1.00
N TRP A 188 16.57 2.96 1.16
CA TRP A 188 17.85 2.25 1.27
C TRP A 188 17.90 1.26 2.44
N MET A 189 17.12 1.49 3.50
CA MET A 189 17.06 0.57 4.64
C MET A 189 16.49 -0.79 4.21
N ILE A 190 15.46 -0.78 3.36
CA ILE A 190 14.85 -1.99 2.81
C ILE A 190 15.88 -2.72 1.94
N GLU A 191 16.56 -2.00 1.03
CA GLU A 191 17.55 -2.59 0.13
C GLU A 191 18.68 -3.30 0.90
N VAL A 192 19.26 -2.60 1.88
CA VAL A 192 20.38 -3.12 2.68
C VAL A 192 19.93 -4.27 3.55
N ALA A 193 18.80 -4.14 4.26
CA ALA A 193 18.30 -5.20 5.15
C ALA A 193 17.96 -6.49 4.40
N CYS A 194 17.31 -6.37 3.24
CA CYS A 194 17.02 -7.49 2.35
C CYS A 194 18.30 -8.12 1.78
N GLY A 195 19.24 -7.31 1.31
CA GLY A 195 20.53 -7.78 0.80
C GLY A 195 21.33 -8.56 1.85
N MET A 196 21.40 -8.06 3.08
CA MET A 196 22.06 -8.75 4.20
C MET A 196 21.38 -10.07 4.59
N ALA A 197 20.06 -10.17 4.43
CA ALA A 197 19.30 -11.36 4.76
C ALA A 197 19.19 -12.38 3.61
N GLY A 198 19.62 -12.01 2.39
CA GLY A 198 19.37 -12.80 1.19
C GLY A 198 17.89 -12.91 0.83
N GLN A 199 17.07 -11.94 1.25
CA GLN A 199 15.64 -11.89 0.98
C GLN A 199 15.39 -11.17 -0.35
N LYS A 200 14.63 -11.79 -1.24
CA LYS A 200 14.20 -11.15 -2.48
C LYS A 200 12.98 -10.27 -2.26
N PHE A 201 12.95 -9.13 -2.93
CA PHE A 201 11.91 -8.12 -2.82
C PHE A 201 11.65 -7.48 -4.19
N GLY A 202 10.45 -6.98 -4.39
CA GLY A 202 10.05 -6.23 -5.58
C GLY A 202 10.52 -4.77 -5.54
N GLU A 203 9.92 -3.93 -6.38
CA GLU A 203 10.21 -2.50 -6.39
C GLU A 203 9.83 -1.83 -5.06
N ILE A 204 10.62 -0.82 -4.66
CA ILE A 204 10.38 -0.03 -3.46
C ILE A 204 9.58 1.21 -3.85
N PHE A 205 8.44 1.41 -3.19
CA PHE A 205 7.54 2.52 -3.41
C PHE A 205 7.57 3.50 -2.25
N SER A 206 7.43 4.78 -2.56
CA SER A 206 7.09 5.79 -1.56
C SER A 206 5.60 5.75 -1.30
N LEU A 207 5.18 5.66 -0.03
CA LEU A 207 3.77 5.72 0.32
C LEU A 207 3.18 7.05 -0.16
N PRO A 208 2.00 7.12 -0.79
CA PRO A 208 1.36 8.38 -1.15
C PRO A 208 0.98 9.24 0.07
N ILE A 209 0.93 10.56 -0.11
CA ILE A 209 0.57 11.50 0.96
C ILE A 209 -0.94 11.50 1.16
N GLY A 210 -1.38 11.36 2.41
CA GLY A 210 -2.80 11.41 2.78
C GLY A 210 -3.64 10.24 2.28
N VAL A 211 -3.00 9.15 1.84
CA VAL A 211 -3.69 7.93 1.45
C VAL A 211 -3.46 6.87 2.52
N HIS A 212 -4.55 6.38 3.09
CA HIS A 212 -4.57 5.28 4.04
C HIS A 212 -4.50 3.97 3.25
N PHE A 213 -3.42 3.21 3.45
CA PHE A 213 -3.22 1.89 2.87
C PHE A 213 -3.57 0.83 3.92
N THR A 214 -4.30 -0.20 3.50
CA THR A 214 -4.71 -1.32 4.34
C THR A 214 -4.42 -2.62 3.60
N PHE A 215 -3.68 -3.52 4.25
CA PHE A 215 -3.45 -4.87 3.75
C PHE A 215 -4.05 -5.87 4.74
N ASP A 216 -4.82 -6.83 4.22
CA ASP A 216 -5.30 -7.95 5.01
C ASP A 216 -4.12 -8.87 5.35
N ILE A 217 -3.96 -9.16 6.63
CA ILE A 217 -2.94 -10.05 7.17
C ILE A 217 -3.64 -11.27 7.78
N PRO A 218 -4.13 -12.22 6.96
CA PRO A 218 -4.75 -13.43 7.47
C PRO A 218 -3.83 -14.16 8.44
N LEU A 219 -4.32 -14.41 9.65
CA LEU A 219 -3.59 -15.17 10.64
C LEU A 219 -3.39 -16.61 10.15
N GLY A 220 -2.17 -17.12 10.28
CA GLY A 220 -1.89 -18.49 9.89
C GLY A 220 -0.43 -18.77 9.58
N SER A 221 -0.15 -20.03 9.26
CA SER A 221 1.21 -20.50 9.02
C SER A 221 1.88 -19.71 7.89
N PRO A 222 3.10 -19.18 8.11
CA PRO A 222 3.82 -18.42 7.08
C PRO A 222 4.15 -19.27 5.85
N TYR A 223 4.18 -20.60 5.97
CA TYR A 223 4.46 -21.52 4.86
C TYR A 223 3.26 -21.75 3.93
N GLN A 224 2.05 -21.54 4.43
CA GLN A 224 0.80 -21.67 3.67
C GLN A 224 0.20 -20.30 3.30
N TYR A 225 0.97 -19.24 3.54
CA TYR A 225 0.53 -17.88 3.30
C TYR A 225 0.29 -17.65 1.79
N LYS A 226 -0.90 -17.15 1.46
CA LYS A 226 -1.26 -16.76 0.09
C LYS A 226 -0.64 -15.40 -0.24
N PRO A 227 -0.36 -15.11 -1.52
CA PRO A 227 0.04 -13.77 -1.92
C PRO A 227 -0.93 -12.70 -1.39
N LEU A 228 -0.41 -11.53 -1.02
CA LEU A 228 -1.18 -10.35 -0.69
C LEU A 228 -1.78 -9.80 -2.00
N GLU A 229 -3.02 -10.19 -2.25
CA GLU A 229 -3.73 -9.95 -3.53
C GLU A 229 -4.30 -8.53 -3.63
N LYS A 230 -4.71 -7.91 -2.51
CA LYS A 230 -5.39 -6.61 -2.49
C LYS A 230 -4.82 -5.69 -1.42
N CYS A 231 -4.54 -4.44 -1.80
CA CYS A 231 -4.38 -3.33 -0.88
C CYS A 231 -5.64 -2.47 -0.99
N ARG A 232 -6.36 -2.26 0.11
CA ARG A 232 -7.42 -1.26 0.16
C ARG A 232 -6.77 0.10 0.37
N THR A 233 -7.17 1.10 -0.42
CA THR A 233 -6.69 2.47 -0.26
C THR A 233 -7.86 3.42 -0.06
N ARG A 234 -7.70 4.37 0.86
CA ARG A 234 -8.69 5.42 1.13
C ARG A 234 -7.97 6.73 1.30
N LYS A 235 -8.28 7.73 0.47
CA LYS A 235 -7.73 9.08 0.67
C LYS A 235 -8.42 9.75 1.85
N LEU A 236 -7.64 10.30 2.76
CA LEU A 236 -8.14 10.99 3.95
C LEU A 236 -7.79 12.47 3.87
N GLU A 237 -8.71 13.30 4.32
CA GLU A 237 -8.51 14.74 4.40
C GLU A 237 -7.45 15.05 5.45
N LEU A 238 -6.31 15.56 4.99
CA LEU A 238 -5.29 16.08 5.89
C LEU A 238 -5.70 17.47 6.37
N ARG A 239 -5.44 17.77 7.65
CA ARG A 239 -5.59 19.13 8.17
C ARG A 239 -4.80 20.11 7.30
N GLN A 240 -5.50 21.02 6.63
CA GLN A 240 -4.83 22.07 5.88
C GLN A 240 -4.10 22.96 6.87
N ASN A 241 -2.77 23.01 6.75
CA ASN A 241 -1.98 24.02 7.46
C ASN A 241 -2.47 25.38 6.95
N PHE A 242 -3.18 26.14 7.79
CA PHE A 242 -3.28 27.59 7.59
C PHE A 242 -1.85 28.15 7.75
N GLN A 243 -1.06 28.11 6.68
CA GLN A 243 0.13 28.91 6.60
C GLN A 243 -0.32 30.36 6.78
N LYS A 244 0.03 30.95 7.92
CA LYS A 244 -0.10 32.38 8.18
C LYS A 244 0.29 33.12 6.91
N ALA A 245 -0.65 33.87 6.35
CA ALA A 245 -0.36 34.96 5.45
C ALA A 245 0.62 35.90 6.16
N VAL A 246 1.91 35.74 5.91
CA VAL A 246 2.89 36.76 6.25
C VAL A 246 2.73 37.81 5.16
N VAL A 247 2.02 38.86 5.55
CA VAL A 247 1.84 40.12 4.85
C VAL A 247 3.16 40.54 4.22
N ALA A 248 3.14 40.71 2.89
CA ALA A 248 4.19 41.38 2.16
C ALA A 248 4.32 42.81 2.68
N SER A 249 5.47 43.14 3.27
CA SER A 249 5.92 44.53 3.42
C SER A 249 7.39 44.64 3.05
N THR A 250 7.61 45.08 1.80
CA THR A 250 8.61 46.07 1.34
C THR A 250 10.10 45.93 1.73
N THR A 251 10.88 45.70 0.66
CA THR A 251 12.17 46.36 0.29
C THR A 251 13.37 46.26 1.23
N SER A 252 14.46 45.64 0.76
CA SER A 252 15.57 46.38 0.13
C SER A 252 16.68 45.47 -0.40
N THR A 253 17.09 45.79 -1.62
CA THR A 253 18.32 45.51 -2.38
C THR A 253 19.58 45.16 -1.58
N ALA A 254 20.28 44.08 -1.96
CA ALA A 254 21.74 44.07 -2.03
C ALA A 254 22.24 42.89 -2.90
N THR A 255 23.04 43.26 -3.88
CA THR A 255 23.78 42.47 -4.86
C THR A 255 24.93 41.66 -4.24
N ASN A 256 25.19 40.44 -4.74
CA ASN A 256 26.45 40.04 -5.38
C ASN A 256 26.55 38.53 -5.64
N ASN A 257 26.39 38.17 -6.91
CA ASN A 257 27.32 37.44 -7.78
C ASN A 257 28.22 36.29 -7.26
N VAL A 258 28.14 35.21 -8.04
CA VAL A 258 29.21 34.29 -8.51
C VAL A 258 29.53 33.10 -7.59
N PHE A 259 29.05 31.91 -7.98
CA PHE A 259 29.90 30.81 -8.46
C PHE A 259 29.07 29.86 -9.33
N LYS A 260 29.39 29.81 -10.62
CA LYS A 260 29.02 28.72 -11.54
C LYS A 260 30.14 27.69 -11.45
N SER A 261 29.81 26.45 -11.11
CA SER A 261 30.59 25.29 -11.52
C SER A 261 29.63 24.19 -11.95
N SER A 262 29.63 23.97 -13.26
CA SER A 262 29.12 22.80 -13.93
C SER A 262 29.89 21.55 -13.46
N GLU A 263 29.20 20.57 -12.90
CA GLU A 263 29.68 19.19 -12.93
C GLU A 263 28.55 18.26 -13.36
N SER A 264 28.90 17.48 -14.37
CA SER A 264 28.11 16.54 -15.14
C SER A 264 27.56 15.39 -14.31
N SER A 265 26.25 15.19 -14.37
CA SER A 265 25.59 13.96 -13.92
C SER A 265 26.00 12.80 -14.85
N VAL A 266 26.97 12.00 -14.42
CA VAL A 266 27.25 10.69 -15.02
C VAL A 266 26.16 9.73 -14.54
N GLY A 267 25.10 9.62 -15.33
CA GLY A 267 24.09 8.58 -15.16
C GLY A 267 24.73 7.20 -15.30
N LYS A 268 24.57 6.36 -14.29
CA LYS A 268 24.81 4.92 -14.42
C LYS A 268 23.49 4.26 -14.78
N SER A 269 23.50 3.63 -15.93
CA SER A 269 22.43 2.91 -16.59
C SER A 269 21.96 1.70 -15.78
N VAL A 270 20.63 1.55 -15.67
CA VAL A 270 19.95 0.35 -15.16
C VAL A 270 19.75 -0.64 -16.31
N PRO A 271 19.94 -1.96 -16.12
CA PRO A 271 19.73 -2.93 -17.19
C PRO A 271 18.24 -3.09 -17.53
N ALA A 272 17.95 -3.10 -18.82
CA ALA A 272 16.63 -3.33 -19.39
C ALA A 272 16.22 -4.81 -19.25
N ALA A 273 15.32 -5.11 -18.33
CA ALA A 273 14.57 -6.37 -18.30
C ALA A 273 13.08 -6.06 -18.08
N GLY A 274 12.24 -6.35 -19.08
CA GLY A 274 10.77 -6.32 -18.94
C GLY A 274 9.95 -5.45 -19.90
N PHE A 275 10.44 -5.06 -21.08
CA PHE A 275 9.73 -4.13 -21.98
C PHE A 275 8.69 -4.74 -22.94
N MET A 276 7.99 -5.82 -22.57
CA MET A 276 6.98 -6.47 -23.43
C MET A 276 5.53 -6.49 -22.90
N GLU A 277 5.22 -5.80 -21.79
CA GLU A 277 3.88 -5.89 -21.16
C GLU A 277 2.98 -4.64 -21.29
N TYR A 278 3.48 -3.50 -21.78
CA TYR A 278 2.66 -2.27 -21.86
C TYR A 278 1.64 -2.27 -23.01
N GLN A 279 1.90 -3.05 -24.06
CA GLN A 279 1.03 -3.11 -25.24
C GLN A 279 -0.38 -3.63 -24.92
N ARG A 280 -0.54 -4.48 -23.90
CA ARG A 280 -1.84 -5.05 -23.49
C ARG A 280 -2.80 -4.04 -22.87
N PHE A 281 -2.28 -2.88 -22.44
CA PHE A 281 -3.07 -1.84 -21.79
C PHE A 281 -3.67 -0.88 -22.80
N VAL A 282 -3.08 -0.75 -24.01
CA VAL A 282 -3.58 0.13 -25.07
C VAL A 282 -5.02 -0.25 -25.43
N GLY A 283 -5.92 0.74 -25.38
CA GLY A 283 -7.35 0.57 -25.66
C GLY A 283 -8.20 0.20 -24.44
N LYS A 284 -7.62 -0.21 -23.31
CA LYS A 284 -8.37 -0.53 -22.07
C LYS A 284 -8.51 0.70 -21.18
N SER A 285 -9.57 0.73 -20.38
CA SER A 285 -9.71 1.70 -19.29
C SER A 285 -8.76 1.34 -18.14
N CYS A 286 -8.16 2.35 -17.53
CA CYS A 286 -7.36 2.24 -16.32
C CYS A 286 -7.81 3.30 -15.33
N ASP A 287 -7.84 2.92 -14.06
CA ASP A 287 -8.07 3.83 -12.95
C ASP A 287 -6.71 4.33 -12.46
N PHE A 288 -6.60 5.62 -12.20
CA PHE A 288 -5.33 6.25 -11.85
C PHE A 288 -5.54 7.49 -10.99
N HIS A 289 -4.49 7.88 -10.26
CA HIS A 289 -4.45 9.13 -9.52
C HIS A 289 -3.30 10.03 -10.00
N VAL A 290 -3.45 11.34 -9.79
CA VAL A 290 -2.38 12.31 -10.06
C VAL A 290 -1.41 12.33 -8.88
N ASP A 291 -0.12 12.26 -9.16
CA ASP A 291 0.97 12.36 -8.17
C ASP A 291 1.55 13.77 -8.13
N ARG A 292 2.04 14.26 -9.28
CA ARG A 292 2.67 15.58 -9.37
C ARG A 292 2.68 16.14 -10.78
N VAL A 293 3.00 17.43 -10.88
CA VAL A 293 3.39 18.05 -12.16
C VAL A 293 4.87 17.74 -12.42
N ALA A 294 5.17 17.26 -13.62
CA ALA A 294 6.52 16.98 -14.08
C ALA A 294 6.78 17.63 -15.45
N THR A 295 8.06 17.79 -15.80
CA THR A 295 8.48 18.39 -17.06
C THR A 295 9.29 17.37 -17.86
N ASN A 296 9.02 17.24 -19.15
CA ASN A 296 9.79 16.35 -20.03
C ASN A 296 11.05 17.04 -20.57
N ASN A 297 11.88 16.30 -21.30
CA ASN A 297 13.12 16.82 -21.90
C ASN A 297 12.91 17.94 -22.95
N TYR A 298 11.67 18.14 -23.40
CA TYR A 298 11.28 19.21 -24.33
C TYR A 298 10.68 20.43 -23.61
N ASN A 299 10.84 20.51 -22.29
CA ASN A 299 10.29 21.56 -21.44
C ASN A 299 8.75 21.65 -21.45
N GLN A 300 8.06 20.59 -21.85
CA GLN A 300 6.61 20.48 -21.80
C GLN A 300 6.19 19.86 -20.46
N LYS A 301 5.25 20.52 -19.78
CA LYS A 301 4.66 20.03 -18.53
C LYS A 301 3.63 18.94 -18.79
N TYR A 302 3.56 17.98 -17.87
CA TYR A 302 2.56 16.92 -17.86
C TYR A 302 2.22 16.54 -16.41
N LEU A 303 1.05 15.94 -16.21
CA LEU A 303 0.67 15.33 -14.94
C LEU A 303 1.24 13.92 -14.89
N GLN A 304 2.14 13.67 -13.93
CA GLN A 304 2.60 12.33 -13.60
C GLN A 304 1.52 11.66 -12.75
N CYS A 305 1.06 10.50 -13.22
CA CYS A 305 -0.02 9.73 -12.63
C CYS A 305 0.41 8.26 -12.44
N TRP A 306 -0.32 7.52 -11.61
CA TRP A 306 -0.08 6.09 -11.33
C TRP A 306 -1.39 5.30 -11.38
N ALA A 307 -1.35 4.10 -11.97
CA ALA A 307 -2.50 3.24 -12.12
C ALA A 307 -2.85 2.50 -10.81
N CYS A 308 -4.10 2.50 -10.39
CA CYS A 308 -4.58 1.90 -9.14
C CYS A 308 -4.48 0.38 -9.10
N ASP A 309 -4.67 -0.28 -10.24
CA ASP A 309 -4.57 -1.74 -10.34
C ASP A 309 -3.11 -2.23 -10.32
N ASN A 310 -2.16 -1.33 -10.58
CA ASN A 310 -0.73 -1.62 -10.60
C ASN A 310 0.11 -0.34 -10.48
N ASP A 311 0.57 -0.04 -9.26
CA ASP A 311 1.39 1.13 -8.93
C ASP A 311 2.75 1.17 -9.68
N LEU A 312 3.13 0.11 -10.41
CA LEU A 312 4.32 0.06 -11.28
C LEU A 312 4.14 0.79 -12.61
N VAL A 313 2.90 1.09 -13.01
CA VAL A 313 2.59 1.60 -14.34
C VAL A 313 2.45 3.12 -14.30
N SER A 314 3.52 3.80 -14.70
CA SER A 314 3.54 5.26 -14.77
C SER A 314 2.68 5.77 -15.94
N ILE A 315 1.77 6.70 -15.67
CA ILE A 315 0.91 7.33 -16.67
C ILE A 315 1.31 8.81 -16.81
N ARG A 316 1.53 9.26 -18.05
CA ARG A 316 1.76 10.67 -18.37
C ARG A 316 0.53 11.26 -19.03
N CYS A 317 -0.11 12.20 -18.35
CA CYS A 317 -1.24 12.95 -18.88
C CYS A 317 -0.77 14.32 -19.38
N TYR A 318 -0.87 14.52 -20.69
CA TYR A 318 -0.51 15.78 -21.38
C TYR A 318 -1.74 16.67 -21.58
N ALA A 319 -2.54 16.88 -20.53
CA ALA A 319 -3.59 17.89 -20.55
C ALA A 319 -2.98 19.29 -20.75
N GLY A 320 -3.72 20.21 -21.39
CA GLY A 320 -3.24 21.57 -21.59
C GLY A 320 -3.03 22.29 -20.26
N GLU A 321 -1.85 22.87 -20.03
CA GLU A 321 -1.56 23.60 -18.79
C GLU A 321 -2.59 24.73 -18.58
N GLY A 322 -3.27 24.73 -17.43
CA GLY A 322 -4.31 25.71 -17.11
C GLY A 322 -5.69 25.43 -17.74
N SER A 323 -5.86 24.33 -18.47
CA SER A 323 -7.18 23.89 -18.95
C SER A 323 -8.09 23.44 -17.80
N GLU A 324 -9.40 23.40 -18.05
CA GLU A 324 -10.39 22.93 -17.07
C GLU A 324 -10.08 21.49 -16.60
N LEU A 325 -9.76 20.58 -17.52
CA LEU A 325 -9.36 19.21 -17.19
C LEU A 325 -8.06 19.17 -16.37
N TRP A 326 -7.07 20.00 -16.70
CA TRP A 326 -5.83 20.09 -15.93
C TRP A 326 -6.08 20.55 -14.49
N MET A 327 -6.87 21.62 -14.34
CA MET A 327 -7.23 22.16 -13.03
C MET A 327 -8.12 21.19 -12.24
N LYS A 328 -9.00 20.45 -12.91
CA LYS A 328 -9.80 19.38 -12.31
C LYS A 328 -8.91 18.26 -11.81
N MET A 329 -8.01 17.74 -12.64
CA MET A 329 -7.13 16.62 -12.29
C MET A 329 -6.11 16.98 -11.20
N ILE A 330 -5.58 18.19 -11.17
CA ILE A 330 -4.58 18.61 -10.18
C ILE A 330 -5.20 18.94 -8.81
N ASN A 331 -6.45 19.42 -8.79
CA ASN A 331 -7.12 19.85 -7.56
C ASN A 331 -8.12 18.82 -7.03
N SER A 332 -8.56 17.87 -7.87
CA SER A 332 -9.45 16.81 -7.45
C SER A 332 -8.74 15.82 -6.53
N ALA A 333 -9.47 15.39 -5.51
CA ALA A 333 -9.02 14.35 -4.60
C ALA A 333 -9.35 12.93 -5.10
N ASN A 334 -10.17 12.80 -6.13
CA ASN A 334 -10.76 11.55 -6.61
C ASN A 334 -9.87 10.81 -7.60
N PHE A 335 -10.15 9.53 -7.78
CA PHE A 335 -9.53 8.73 -8.84
C PHE A 335 -10.11 9.12 -10.20
N PHE A 336 -9.33 8.88 -11.24
CA PHE A 336 -9.73 9.12 -12.61
C PHE A 336 -9.71 7.81 -13.38
N ARG A 337 -10.74 7.57 -14.18
CA ARG A 337 -10.77 6.48 -15.16
C ARG A 337 -10.49 7.07 -16.52
N ALA A 338 -9.59 6.46 -17.30
CA ALA A 338 -9.41 6.82 -18.70
C ALA A 338 -8.89 5.64 -19.52
N HIS A 339 -9.16 5.67 -20.83
CA HIS A 339 -8.58 4.72 -21.77
C HIS A 339 -7.11 5.04 -22.04
N VAL A 340 -6.28 4.00 -22.08
CA VAL A 340 -4.88 4.11 -22.46
C VAL A 340 -4.79 4.28 -23.98
N LYS A 341 -4.25 5.41 -24.41
CA LYS A 341 -4.05 5.77 -25.82
C LYS A 341 -2.83 5.11 -26.43
N SER A 342 -1.69 5.16 -25.75
CA SER A 342 -0.43 4.62 -26.25
C SER A 342 0.58 4.41 -25.12
N PHE A 343 1.68 3.71 -25.41
CA PHE A 343 2.78 3.47 -24.47
C PHE A 343 4.12 3.89 -25.07
N SER A 344 5.09 4.19 -24.20
CA SER A 344 6.47 4.53 -24.57
C SER A 344 7.44 3.53 -23.94
N THR A 345 8.40 3.05 -24.74
CA THR A 345 9.45 2.09 -24.35
C THR A 345 10.76 2.75 -23.93
N SER A 346 10.78 4.07 -23.71
CA SER A 346 11.93 4.79 -23.13
C SER A 346 12.39 4.16 -21.80
N GLU A 347 13.63 4.38 -21.35
CA GLU A 347 14.31 3.76 -20.19
C GLU A 347 13.48 3.55 -18.90
N LYS A 348 12.39 4.29 -18.70
CA LYS A 348 11.49 4.14 -17.53
C LYS A 348 10.04 3.69 -17.82
N GLY A 349 9.65 3.45 -19.08
CA GLY A 349 8.32 2.94 -19.48
C GLY A 349 7.12 3.78 -19.02
N TYR A 350 6.31 4.34 -19.92
CA TYR A 350 5.10 5.04 -19.48
C TYR A 350 3.91 4.86 -20.43
N LEU A 351 2.71 4.90 -19.86
CA LEU A 351 1.45 4.96 -20.58
C LEU A 351 1.02 6.40 -20.80
N THR A 352 0.24 6.60 -21.83
CA THR A 352 -0.45 7.87 -22.14
C THR A 352 -1.93 7.57 -22.31
N ILE A 353 -2.77 8.48 -21.83
CA ILE A 353 -4.23 8.29 -21.81
C ILE A 353 -4.93 9.17 -22.83
N ASP A 354 -6.12 8.76 -23.26
CA ASP A 354 -7.00 9.59 -24.07
C ASP A 354 -7.75 10.57 -23.17
N LEU A 355 -7.38 11.84 -23.26
CA LEU A 355 -7.94 12.93 -22.46
C LEU A 355 -9.46 13.05 -22.58
N ARG A 356 -10.05 12.58 -23.68
CA ARG A 356 -11.51 12.63 -23.91
C ARG A 356 -12.28 11.62 -23.06
N THR A 357 -11.60 10.62 -22.54
CA THR A 357 -12.19 9.52 -21.76
C THR A 357 -11.95 9.66 -20.26
N VAL A 358 -11.38 10.80 -19.84
CA VAL A 358 -11.06 11.04 -18.43
C VAL A 358 -12.34 11.35 -17.67
N GLU A 359 -12.74 10.43 -16.83
CA GLU A 359 -13.88 10.52 -15.93
C GLU A 359 -13.42 10.48 -14.49
N GLU A 360 -14.05 11.28 -13.63
CA GLU A 360 -13.72 11.33 -12.20
C GLU A 360 -14.62 10.35 -11.45
N LEU A 361 -14.01 9.43 -10.71
CA LEU A 361 -14.70 8.45 -9.87
C LEU A 361 -14.94 9.08 -8.49
N ALA A 362 -16.06 9.77 -8.31
CA ALA A 362 -16.51 10.25 -7.00
C ALA A 362 -17.30 9.16 -6.29
N GLU A 363 -16.90 8.78 -5.08
CA GLU A 363 -17.71 7.92 -4.20
C GLU A 363 -18.93 8.72 -3.69
N LYS A 364 -20.13 8.14 -3.84
CA LYS A 364 -21.30 8.60 -3.09
C LYS A 364 -21.12 8.13 -1.66
N GLU A 365 -21.28 9.04 -0.71
CA GLU A 365 -21.29 8.73 0.73
C GLU A 365 -22.35 7.65 1.00
N GLU A 366 -21.93 6.44 1.36
CA GLU A 366 -22.84 5.38 1.79
C GLU A 366 -23.17 5.59 3.28
N GLU A 367 -24.42 5.96 3.56
CA GLU A 367 -25.03 5.86 4.89
C GLU A 367 -25.24 4.38 5.26
N GLU A 368 -25.07 4.06 6.54
CA GLU A 368 -24.96 2.71 7.14
C GLU A 368 -25.99 1.67 6.64
N PRO A 369 -25.62 0.38 6.47
CA PRO A 369 -26.54 -0.63 5.98
C PRO A 369 -27.39 -1.24 7.10
N THR A 370 -28.72 -1.16 6.93
CA THR A 370 -29.67 -2.06 7.60
C THR A 370 -29.71 -3.42 6.91
N GLU A 371 -29.65 -4.48 7.71
CA GLU A 371 -29.74 -5.89 7.32
C GLU A 371 -30.93 -6.21 6.41
N GLN A 372 -30.66 -6.81 5.24
CA GLN A 372 -31.53 -7.79 4.60
C GLN A 372 -30.71 -8.62 3.61
N ALA A 373 -30.84 -9.95 3.71
CA ALA A 373 -30.14 -10.91 2.87
C ALA A 373 -30.56 -10.73 1.40
N ASP A 374 -29.62 -10.32 0.56
CA ASP A 374 -29.78 -10.32 -0.90
C ASP A 374 -29.18 -11.61 -1.46
N ASP A 375 -30.01 -12.34 -2.21
CA ASP A 375 -29.71 -13.59 -2.91
C ASP A 375 -29.06 -13.27 -4.26
N THR A 376 -28.07 -12.37 -4.25
CA THR A 376 -27.29 -12.00 -5.43
C THR A 376 -26.28 -13.11 -5.71
N PRO A 377 -26.27 -13.72 -6.92
CA PRO A 377 -25.26 -14.72 -7.28
C PRO A 377 -23.86 -14.11 -7.12
N PRO A 378 -22.85 -14.90 -6.71
CA PRO A 378 -21.51 -14.38 -6.47
C PRO A 378 -21.01 -13.67 -7.74
N GLU A 379 -20.38 -12.50 -7.56
CA GLU A 379 -19.71 -11.71 -8.63
C GLU A 379 -18.54 -12.47 -9.33
N MET A 380 -18.42 -13.77 -9.05
CA MET A 380 -17.29 -14.63 -9.26
C MET A 380 -17.77 -16.03 -9.68
N TYR A 381 -17.30 -16.52 -10.82
CA TYR A 381 -17.75 -17.73 -11.50
C TYR A 381 -16.66 -18.80 -11.49
N VAL A 382 -17.05 -20.07 -11.30
CA VAL A 382 -16.10 -21.19 -11.32
C VAL A 382 -15.91 -21.67 -12.76
N VAL A 383 -14.65 -21.70 -13.20
CA VAL A 383 -14.24 -22.12 -14.55
C VAL A 383 -13.24 -23.29 -14.47
N TYR A 384 -12.70 -23.70 -15.62
CA TYR A 384 -11.82 -24.88 -15.75
C TYR A 384 -10.80 -25.03 -14.62
N GLY A 385 -10.74 -26.22 -14.02
CA GLY A 385 -9.81 -26.54 -12.92
C GLY A 385 -10.23 -25.98 -11.55
N GLY A 386 -11.47 -25.53 -11.38
CA GLY A 386 -11.97 -24.95 -10.13
C GLY A 386 -11.49 -23.51 -9.89
N GLU A 387 -10.93 -22.86 -10.92
CA GLU A 387 -10.50 -21.47 -10.89
C GLU A 387 -11.72 -20.55 -10.76
N VAL A 388 -11.67 -19.55 -9.89
CA VAL A 388 -12.78 -18.61 -9.70
C VAL A 388 -12.41 -17.28 -10.36
N VAL A 389 -13.24 -16.81 -11.28
CA VAL A 389 -12.95 -15.65 -12.12
C VAL A 389 -14.08 -14.63 -12.06
N SER A 390 -13.78 -13.35 -12.26
CA SER A 390 -14.81 -12.29 -12.27
C SER A 390 -15.75 -12.43 -13.48
N ARG A 391 -16.92 -11.80 -13.42
CA ARG A 391 -17.92 -11.74 -14.52
C ARG A 391 -17.30 -11.46 -15.89
N VAL A 392 -16.43 -10.46 -15.98
CA VAL A 392 -15.78 -10.06 -17.25
C VAL A 392 -14.88 -11.17 -17.79
N VAL A 393 -14.18 -11.90 -16.91
CA VAL A 393 -13.32 -13.02 -17.32
C VAL A 393 -14.17 -14.25 -17.66
N TYR A 394 -15.29 -14.45 -16.96
CA TYR A 394 -16.26 -15.48 -17.31
C TYR A 394 -16.83 -15.25 -18.71
N GLU A 395 -17.32 -14.03 -19.01
CA GLU A 395 -17.81 -13.64 -20.34
C GLU A 395 -16.75 -13.82 -21.43
N GLN A 396 -15.48 -13.47 -21.16
CA GLN A 396 -14.37 -13.71 -22.10
C GLN A 396 -14.10 -15.20 -22.34
N ARG A 397 -14.27 -16.04 -21.32
CA ARG A 397 -14.07 -17.50 -21.43
C ARG A 397 -15.28 -18.19 -22.06
N THR A 398 -16.48 -17.65 -21.92
CA THR A 398 -17.71 -18.20 -22.51
C THR A 398 -18.04 -17.63 -23.90
N GLU A 399 -17.32 -16.60 -24.36
CA GLU A 399 -17.46 -15.96 -25.68
C GLU A 399 -17.48 -16.98 -26.84
N LYS A 400 -16.72 -18.07 -26.73
CA LYS A 400 -16.60 -19.09 -27.78
C LYS A 400 -17.80 -20.03 -27.94
N CYS A 401 -18.88 -19.81 -27.19
CA CYS A 401 -20.10 -20.63 -27.18
C CYS A 401 -19.82 -22.11 -26.82
N CYS A 402 -20.88 -22.88 -26.60
CA CYS A 402 -20.74 -24.30 -26.28
C CYS A 402 -20.01 -25.05 -27.41
N SER A 403 -18.96 -25.81 -27.07
CA SER A 403 -18.12 -26.51 -28.04
C SER A 403 -18.84 -27.64 -28.80
N TRP A 404 -20.00 -28.10 -28.31
CA TRP A 404 -20.82 -29.12 -28.97
C TRP A 404 -21.93 -28.56 -29.87
N CYS A 405 -22.81 -27.70 -29.35
CA CYS A 405 -23.97 -27.17 -30.08
C CYS A 405 -23.81 -25.73 -30.58
N SER A 406 -22.68 -25.08 -30.30
CA SER A 406 -22.40 -23.68 -30.63
C SER A 406 -23.43 -22.67 -30.10
N SER A 407 -24.27 -23.06 -29.13
CA SER A 407 -25.20 -22.14 -28.49
C SER A 407 -24.45 -21.24 -27.50
N PRO A 408 -24.80 -19.95 -27.42
CA PRO A 408 -24.29 -19.06 -26.38
C PRO A 408 -24.80 -19.49 -25.01
N VAL A 409 -24.06 -19.15 -23.96
CA VAL A 409 -24.43 -19.37 -22.57
C VAL A 409 -24.28 -18.06 -21.82
N ASP A 410 -25.15 -17.82 -20.86
CA ASP A 410 -25.09 -16.64 -20.02
C ASP A 410 -24.74 -17.01 -18.56
N GLU A 411 -24.68 -15.99 -17.70
CA GLU A 411 -24.28 -16.12 -16.30
C GLU A 411 -25.17 -17.07 -15.49
N THR A 412 -26.42 -17.29 -15.92
CA THR A 412 -27.35 -18.19 -15.23
C THR A 412 -26.98 -19.66 -15.45
N ASP A 413 -26.27 -19.98 -16.54
CA ASP A 413 -25.82 -21.33 -16.88
C ASP A 413 -24.48 -21.70 -16.22
N ALA A 414 -23.83 -20.78 -15.48
CA ALA A 414 -22.44 -20.92 -15.06
C ALA A 414 -22.16 -22.17 -14.20
N ASN A 415 -23.10 -22.56 -13.35
CA ASN A 415 -22.97 -23.76 -12.51
C ASN A 415 -23.20 -25.07 -13.29
N ASP A 416 -23.74 -24.99 -14.50
CA ASP A 416 -24.11 -26.14 -15.32
C ASP A 416 -23.11 -26.45 -16.45
N LEU A 417 -22.11 -25.59 -16.65
CA LEU A 417 -21.06 -25.77 -17.65
C LEU A 417 -20.04 -26.85 -17.23
N VAL A 418 -19.69 -27.71 -18.18
CA VAL A 418 -18.58 -28.66 -18.03
C VAL A 418 -17.40 -28.14 -18.84
N TRP A 419 -16.38 -27.63 -18.16
CA TRP A 419 -15.18 -27.10 -18.80
C TRP A 419 -14.25 -28.22 -19.27
N LEU A 420 -13.84 -28.16 -20.54
CA LEU A 420 -12.90 -29.11 -21.15
C LEU A 420 -11.46 -28.61 -21.06
N ASP A 421 -11.26 -27.30 -21.20
CA ASP A 421 -10.01 -26.59 -20.96
C ASP A 421 -10.28 -25.14 -20.55
N LYS A 422 -9.23 -24.31 -20.44
CA LYS A 422 -9.34 -22.89 -20.01
C LYS A 422 -10.21 -22.01 -20.92
N HIS A 423 -10.56 -22.46 -22.12
CA HIS A 423 -11.25 -21.69 -23.16
C HIS A 423 -12.42 -22.44 -23.82
N THR A 424 -12.62 -23.73 -23.51
CA THR A 424 -13.67 -24.55 -24.11
C THR A 424 -14.50 -25.26 -23.06
N PHE A 425 -15.81 -25.38 -23.32
CA PHE A 425 -16.78 -25.95 -22.39
C PHE A 425 -17.96 -26.56 -23.15
N VAL A 426 -18.71 -27.41 -22.45
CA VAL A 426 -19.98 -27.97 -22.89
C VAL A 426 -21.10 -27.49 -21.98
N CYS A 427 -22.20 -26.98 -22.54
CA CYS A 427 -23.32 -26.47 -21.76
C CYS A 427 -24.10 -27.59 -21.05
N GLY A 428 -24.91 -27.20 -20.06
CA GLY A 428 -25.70 -28.13 -19.23
C GLY A 428 -26.63 -29.05 -20.03
N SER A 429 -27.17 -28.59 -21.15
CA SER A 429 -28.00 -29.43 -22.03
C SER A 429 -27.16 -30.46 -22.81
N CYS A 430 -25.95 -30.08 -23.22
CA CYS A 430 -25.11 -30.94 -24.05
C CYS A 430 -24.34 -32.00 -23.24
N LYS A 431 -24.12 -31.78 -21.93
CA LYS A 431 -23.45 -32.77 -21.06
C LYS A 431 -24.23 -34.07 -20.92
N GLU A 432 -25.54 -34.07 -21.22
CA GLU A 432 -26.39 -35.23 -21.04
C GLU A 432 -26.36 -36.23 -22.20
N PHE A 433 -25.87 -35.83 -23.39
CA PHE A 433 -25.76 -36.72 -24.56
C PHE A 433 -24.77 -37.87 -24.33
N SER A 434 -25.14 -39.06 -24.80
CA SER A 434 -24.35 -40.30 -24.65
C SER A 434 -22.93 -40.18 -25.19
N GLU A 435 -22.78 -39.51 -26.33
CA GLU A 435 -21.54 -39.28 -27.06
C GLU A 435 -20.60 -38.36 -26.28
N VAL A 436 -21.15 -37.30 -25.66
CA VAL A 436 -20.41 -36.33 -24.84
C VAL A 436 -19.95 -36.99 -23.54
N LYS A 437 -20.82 -37.76 -22.88
CA LYS A 437 -20.47 -38.53 -21.67
C LYS A 437 -19.36 -39.54 -21.93
N GLN A 438 -19.32 -40.14 -23.12
CA GLN A 438 -18.26 -41.07 -23.49
C GLN A 438 -16.93 -40.34 -23.73
N TYR A 439 -16.96 -39.15 -24.36
CA TYR A 439 -15.79 -38.30 -24.54
C TYR A 439 -15.20 -37.82 -23.21
N LEU A 440 -16.04 -37.32 -22.30
CA LEU A 440 -15.64 -36.84 -20.97
C LEU A 440 -15.06 -37.92 -20.05
N LYS A 441 -15.29 -39.21 -20.33
CA LYS A 441 -14.69 -40.33 -19.59
C LYS A 441 -13.32 -40.76 -20.13
N LEU A 442 -12.98 -40.33 -21.34
CA LEU A 442 -11.75 -40.68 -22.05
C LEU A 442 -10.69 -39.57 -21.98
N ALA A 443 -11.14 -38.31 -21.81
CA ALA A 443 -10.32 -37.14 -21.48
C ALA A 443 -10.01 -37.09 -19.98
#